data_AF-A0A6I4R529-F1
#
_entry.id   AF-A0A6I4R529-F1
#
_cell.length_a   1.000
_cell.length_b   1.000
_cell.length_c   1.000
_cell.angle_alpha   90.00
_cell.angle_beta   90.00
_cell.angle_gamma   90.00
#
_symmetry.space_group_name_H-M   'P 1'
#
loop_
_entity.id
_entity.type
_entity.pdbx_description
1 polymer ?
#
loop_
_entity_poly.entity_id
_entity_poly.type
_entity_poly.pdbx_seq_one_letter_code
_entity_poly.pdbx_strand_id
1 'polypeptide(L)' 'MLSCKELVAHSSDFLDGQLSLRERLSVRAHLAMCRHCRRFIRQMKVTQGVLRALPETAIPELEALAERLAQQRRKP' A
#
# COMPACT_ATOMS: atom_id res chain seq x y z
N MET A 1 -2.91 4.75 -24.05
CA MET A 1 -2.21 3.60 -23.45
C MET A 1 -1.40 4.13 -22.28
N LEU A 2 -1.55 3.54 -21.10
CA LEU A 2 -0.73 3.91 -19.95
C LEU A 2 0.73 3.54 -20.24
N SER A 3 1.67 4.46 -20.07
CA SER A 3 3.10 4.20 -20.25
C SER A 3 3.67 3.44 -19.05
N CYS A 4 4.84 2.80 -19.22
CA CYS A 4 5.52 2.16 -18.09
C CYS A 4 5.83 3.15 -16.96
N LYS A 5 6.19 4.40 -17.30
CA LYS A 5 6.48 5.46 -16.32
C LYS A 5 5.25 5.81 -15.50
N GLU A 6 4.10 6.00 -16.16
CA GLU A 6 2.83 6.27 -15.48
C GLU A 6 2.39 5.07 -14.63
N LEU A 7 2.62 3.83 -15.09
CA LEU A 7 2.28 2.64 -14.28
C LEU A 7 3.09 2.59 -12.99
N VAL A 8 4.39 2.89 -13.07
CA VAL A 8 5.25 2.93 -11.89
C VAL A 8 4.79 4.05 -10.94
N ALA A 9 4.44 5.23 -11.47
CA ALA A 9 3.90 6.32 -10.66
C ALA A 9 2.60 5.94 -9.93
N HIS A 10 1.68 5.23 -10.60
CA HIS A 10 0.41 4.77 -10.02
C HIS A 10 0.50 3.44 -9.27
N SER A 11 1.70 2.89 -9.08
CA SER A 11 1.86 1.52 -8.56
C SER A 11 1.44 1.38 -7.11
N SER A 12 1.67 2.40 -6.26
CA SER A 12 1.22 2.37 -4.87
C SER A 12 -0.31 2.34 -4.80
N ASP A 13 -0.97 3.34 -5.41
CA ASP A 13 -2.43 3.42 -5.44
C ASP A 13 -3.08 2.16 -6.01
N PHE A 14 -2.45 1.53 -7.01
CA PHE A 14 -2.90 0.26 -7.55
C PHE A 14 -2.81 -0.88 -6.53
N LEU A 15 -1.68 -1.00 -5.82
CA LEU A 15 -1.44 -2.04 -4.81
C LEU A 15 -2.30 -1.84 -3.56
N ASP A 16 -2.56 -0.59 -3.19
CA ASP A 16 -3.36 -0.19 -2.03
C ASP A 16 -4.86 -0.13 -2.37
N GLY A 17 -5.22 -0.33 -3.64
CA GLY A 17 -6.61 -0.41 -4.09
C GLY A 17 -7.33 0.93 -4.20
N GLN A 18 -6.59 2.04 -4.21
CA GLN A 18 -7.07 3.42 -4.19
C GLN A 18 -7.38 4.00 -5.58
N LEU A 19 -7.06 3.28 -6.65
CA LEU A 19 -7.41 3.69 -8.02
C LEU A 19 -8.92 3.61 -8.31
N SER A 20 -9.42 4.55 -9.12
CA SER A 20 -10.76 4.48 -9.71
C SER A 20 -10.91 3.25 -10.62
N LEU A 21 -12.16 2.87 -10.92
CA LEU A 21 -12.44 1.71 -11.79
C LEU A 21 -11.77 1.83 -13.18
N ARG A 22 -11.77 3.04 -13.75
CA ARG A 22 -11.17 3.32 -15.07
C ARG A 22 -9.65 3.17 -15.03
N GLU A 23 -9.00 3.70 -14.00
CA GLU A 23 -7.55 3.60 -13.82
C GLU A 23 -7.13 2.16 -13.58
N ARG A 24 -7.88 1.43 -12.74
CA ARG A 24 -7.64 0.01 -12.48
C ARG A 24 -7.73 -0.81 -13.78
N LEU A 25 -8.69 -0.51 -14.66
CA LEU A 25 -8.79 -1.19 -15.96
C LEU A 25 -7.59 -0.87 -16.87
N SER A 26 -7.16 0.39 -16.90
CA SER A 26 -5.99 0.83 -17.67
C SER A 26 -4.70 0.12 -17.21
N VAL A 27 -4.48 0.03 -15.90
CA VAL A 27 -3.34 -0.71 -15.32
C VAL A 27 -3.42 -2.20 -15.67
N ARG A 28 -4.60 -2.84 -15.53
CA ARG A 28 -4.77 -4.26 -15.89
C ARG A 28 -4.48 -4.52 -17.36
N ALA A 29 -4.94 -3.65 -18.26
CA ALA A 29 -4.63 -3.74 -19.68
C ALA A 29 -3.12 -3.62 -19.92
N HIS A 30 -2.44 -2.66 -19.29
CA HIS A 30 -0.99 -2.52 -19.42
C HIS A 30 -0.24 -3.76 -18.90
N LEU A 31 -0.62 -4.29 -17.74
CA LEU A 31 0.01 -5.49 -17.18
C LEU A 31 -0.19 -6.72 -18.08
N ALA A 32 -1.30 -6.80 -18.82
CA ALA A 32 -1.54 -7.86 -19.80
C ALA A 32 -0.52 -7.84 -20.94
N MET A 33 -0.10 -6.67 -21.41
CA MET A 33 0.83 -6.51 -22.54
C MET A 33 2.31 -6.33 -22.16
N CYS A 34 2.61 -5.82 -20.96
CA CYS A 34 3.97 -5.48 -20.56
C CYS A 34 4.55 -6.45 -19.52
N ARG A 35 5.48 -7.31 -19.95
CA ARG A 35 6.17 -8.26 -19.07
C ARG A 35 6.99 -7.60 -17.95
N HIS A 36 7.59 -6.44 -18.22
CA HIS A 36 8.46 -5.73 -17.28
C HIS A 36 7.65 -5.14 -16.11
N CYS A 37 6.55 -4.45 -16.42
CA CYS A 37 5.65 -3.92 -15.41
C CYS A 37 4.98 -5.04 -14.60
N ARG A 38 4.67 -6.18 -15.21
CA ARG A 38 4.18 -7.36 -14.48
C ARG A 38 5.20 -7.91 -13.48
N ARG A 39 6.48 -7.99 -13.87
CA ARG A 39 7.57 -8.38 -12.96
C ARG A 39 7.72 -7.38 -11.82
N PHE A 40 7.71 -6.09 -12.13
CA PHE A 40 7.78 -5.01 -11.14
C PHE A 40 6.67 -5.12 -10.09
N ILE A 41 5.40 -5.20 -10.50
CA ILE A 41 4.27 -5.35 -9.57
C ILE A 41 4.38 -6.62 -8.74
N ARG A 42 4.83 -7.74 -9.34
CA ARG A 42 5.07 -8.99 -8.60
C ARG A 42 6.11 -8.80 -7.50
N GLN A 43 7.23 -8.13 -7.80
CA GLN A 43 8.28 -7.83 -6.82
C GLN A 43 7.74 -6.97 -5.68
N MET A 44 6.97 -5.92 -5.99
CA MET A 44 6.36 -5.08 -4.96
C MET A 44 5.42 -5.86 -4.03
N LYS A 45 4.63 -6.79 -4.57
CA LYS A 45 3.78 -7.68 -3.77
C LYS A 45 4.57 -8.63 -2.87
N VAL A 46 5.72 -9.12 -3.34
CA VAL A 46 6.64 -9.92 -2.51
C VAL A 46 7.17 -9.07 -1.36
N THR A 47 7.63 -7.84 -1.63
CA THR A 47 8.09 -6.92 -0.59
C THR A 47 6.99 -6.65 0.45
N GLN A 48 5.75 -6.38 0.02
CA GLN A 48 4.62 -6.22 0.94
C GLN A 48 4.36 -7.48 1.77
N GLY A 49 4.45 -8.67 1.16
CA GLY A 49 4.30 -9.94 1.87
C GLY A 49 5.36 -10.15 2.95
N VAL A 50 6.63 -9.84 2.64
CA VAL A 50 7.73 -9.91 3.62
C VAL A 50 7.50 -8.93 4.77
N LEU A 51 7.15 -7.69 4.47
CA LEU A 51 6.89 -6.67 5.51
C LEU A 51 5.72 -7.06 6.41
N ARG A 52 4.64 -7.63 5.86
CA ARG A 52 3.48 -8.10 6.62
C ARG A 52 3.76 -9.34 7.47
N ALA A 53 4.78 -10.11 7.12
CA ALA A 53 5.19 -11.30 7.87
C ALA A 53 6.16 -10.98 9.01
N LEU A 54 6.64 -9.74 9.11
CA LEU A 54 7.45 -9.33 10.25
C LEU A 54 6.60 -9.41 11.53
N PRO A 55 7.18 -9.91 12.65
CA PRO A 55 6.47 -9.95 13.91
C PRO A 55 6.11 -8.53 14.35
N GLU A 56 4.88 -8.36 14.80
CA GLU A 56 4.46 -7.12 15.44
C GLU A 56 5.23 -6.98 16.75
N THR A 57 6.15 -6.00 16.80
CA THR A 57 6.88 -5.70 18.01
C THR A 57 5.96 -4.97 18.97
N ALA A 58 5.78 -5.51 20.18
CA ALA A 58 5.08 -4.80 21.24
C ALA A 58 5.76 -3.45 21.46
N ILE A 59 4.99 -2.36 21.36
CA ILE A 59 5.48 -1.02 21.69
C ILE A 59 5.30 -0.88 23.21
N PRO A 60 6.39 -0.77 23.99
CA PRO A 60 6.27 -0.58 25.43
C PRO A 60 5.43 0.67 25.74
N GLU A 61 4.59 0.58 26.76
CA GLU A 61 3.73 1.68 27.23
C GLU A 61 2.66 2.19 26.23
N LEU A 62 2.42 1.49 25.11
CA LEU A 62 1.44 1.91 24.10
C LEU A 62 0.05 2.18 24.71
N GLU A 63 -0.45 1.25 25.51
CA GLU A 63 -1.75 1.38 26.19
C GLU A 63 -1.77 2.54 27.18
N ALA A 64 -0.71 2.67 27.98
CA ALA A 64 -0.59 3.76 28.95
C ALA A 64 -0.52 5.14 28.27
N LEU A 65 0.09 5.24 27.09
CA LEU A 65 0.07 6.45 26.27
C LEU A 65 -1.31 6.71 25.66
N ALA A 66 -1.94 5.68 25.09
CA ALA A 66 -3.27 5.78 24.51
C ALA A 66 -4.31 6.29 25.53
N GLU A 67 -4.25 5.79 26.76
CA GLU A 67 -5.14 6.20 27.83
C GLU A 67 -4.90 7.65 28.27
N ARG A 68 -3.63 8.08 28.39
CA ARG A 68 -3.28 9.48 28.66
C ARG A 68 -3.83 10.42 27.57
N LEU A 69 -3.67 10.06 26.30
CA LEU A 69 -4.21 10.84 25.18
C LEU A 69 -5.74 10.91 25.19
N ALA A 70 -6.41 9.81 25.52
CA ALA A 70 -7.87 9.77 25.64
C ALA A 70 -8.38 10.67 26.78
N GLN A 71 -7.69 10.70 27.92
CA GLN A 71 -8.02 11.57 29.05
C GLN A 71 -7.84 13.05 28.70
N GLN A 72 -6.76 13.42 27.99
CA GLN A 72 -6.54 14.80 27.53
C GLN A 72 -7.65 15.29 26.61
N ARG A 73 -8.13 14.45 25.69
CA ARG A 73 -9.24 14.80 24.79
C ARG A 73 -10.60 14.94 25.49
N ARG A 74 -10.77 14.32 26.66
CA ARG A 74 -12.00 14.41 27.48
C ARG A 74 -11.99 15.59 28.44
N LYS A 75 -10.82 16.19 28.69
CA LYS A 75 -10.71 17.38 29.52
C LYS A 75 -11.36 18.55 28.75
N PRO A 76 -12.31 19.28 29.36
CA PRO A 76 -13.05 20.36 28.71
C PRO A 76 -12.15 21.53 28.32
#